data_AF-A0A957TMI1-F1
#
_entry.id   AF-A0A957TMI1-F1
#
_cell.length_a   1.000
_cell.length_b   1.000
_cell.length_c   1.000
_cell.angle_alpha   90.00
_cell.angle_beta   90.00
_cell.angle_gamma   90.00
#
_symmetry.space_group_name_H-M   'P 1'
#
loop_
_entity.id
_entity.type
_entity.pdbx_description
1 polymer ?
#
loop_
_entity_poly.entity_id
_entity_poly.type
_entity_poly.pdbx_seq_one_letter_code
_entity_poly.pdbx_strand_id
1 'polypeptide(L)' 'MRWEELTGDRFAEAVEECEGVCLIALSVVERHGHHMALGTDMYEGRGILERVAAQEKVILFPDYIFT' A
#
# COMPACT_ATOMS: atom_id res chain seq x y z
N MET A 1 5.34 4.89 -5.57
CA MET A 1 6.11 3.73 -6.06
C MET A 1 5.47 2.47 -5.50
N ARG A 2 4.57 1.83 -6.25
CA ARG A 2 3.93 0.57 -5.80
C ARG A 2 4.86 -0.59 -6.11
N TRP A 3 5.26 -1.35 -5.10
CA TRP A 3 6.28 -2.39 -5.22
C TRP A 3 5.98 -3.35 -6.38
N GLU A 4 4.75 -3.85 -6.47
CA GLU A 4 4.28 -4.81 -7.45
C GLU A 4 4.27 -4.29 -8.90
N GLU A 5 4.43 -2.98 -9.09
CA GLU A 5 4.50 -2.34 -10.41
C GLU A 5 5.95 -2.02 -10.82
N LEU A 6 6.94 -2.26 -9.95
CA LEU A 6 8.36 -2.02 -10.24
C LEU A 6 9.01 -3.28 -10.84
N THR A 7 9.90 -3.07 -11.82
CA THR A 7 10.86 -4.11 -12.21
C THR A 7 11.91 -4.29 -11.11
N GLY A 8 12.66 -5.41 -11.14
CA GLY A 8 13.73 -5.65 -10.16
C GLY A 8 14.78 -4.53 -10.11
N ASP A 9 15.20 -4.03 -11.27
CA ASP A 9 16.17 -2.92 -11.35
C ASP A 9 15.57 -1.63 -10.79
N ARG A 10 14.32 -1.30 -11.16
CA ARG A 10 13.65 -0.10 -10.66
C ARG A 10 13.35 -0.17 -9.17
N PHE A 11 13.14 -1.37 -8.62
CA PHE A 11 12.97 -1.57 -7.20
C PHE A 11 14.22 -1.17 -6.42
N ALA A 12 15.41 -1.56 -6.88
CA ALA A 12 16.66 -1.18 -6.23
C ALA A 12 16.84 0.35 -6.21
N GLU A 13 16.58 1.03 -7.34
CA GLU A 13 16.61 2.50 -7.42
C GLU A 13 15.57 3.14 -6.49
N ALA A 14 14.36 2.59 -6.42
CA ALA A 14 13.29 3.10 -5.56
C ALA A 14 13.66 3.00 -4.07
N VAL A 15 14.38 1.97 -3.65
CA VAL A 15 14.86 1.82 -2.26
C VAL A 15 15.80 2.96 -1.89
N GLU A 16 16.72 3.32 -2.79
CA GLU A 16 17.62 4.46 -2.58
C GLU A 16 16.85 5.80 -2.58
N GLU A 17 15.96 6.02 -3.55
CA GLU A 17 15.16 7.24 -3.67
C GLU A 17 14.21 7.50 -2.48
N CYS A 18 13.75 6.43 -1.82
CA CYS A 18 12.87 6.49 -0.66
C CYS A 18 13.63 6.38 0.67
N GLU A 19 14.96 6.40 0.66
CA GLU A 19 15.79 6.25 1.87
C GLU A 19 15.44 4.98 2.68
N GLY A 20 15.05 3.90 1.98
CA GLY A 20 14.63 2.64 2.58
C GLY A 20 13.24 2.65 3.22
N VAL A 21 12.47 3.74 3.13
CA VAL A 21 11.12 3.82 3.72
C VAL A 21 10.11 3.08 2.84
N CYS A 22 9.41 2.13 3.47
CA CYS A 22 8.33 1.36 2.87
C CYS A 22 7.12 1.35 3.82
N LEU A 23 5.92 1.56 3.26
CA LEU A 23 4.67 1.55 4.00
C LEU A 23 3.82 0.35 3.62
N ILE A 24 3.18 -0.24 4.62
CA ILE A 24 2.23 -1.35 4.49
C ILE A 24 0.95 -1.00 5.25
N ALA A 25 -0.19 -1.19 4.61
CA ALA A 25 -1.48 -1.12 5.26
C ALA A 25 -1.90 -2.53 5.65
N LEU A 26 -1.87 -2.82 6.95
CA LEU A 26 -2.39 -4.07 7.49
C LEU A 26 -3.92 -4.02 7.46
N SER A 27 -4.52 -4.91 6.67
CA SER A 27 -5.96 -4.92 6.38
C SER A 27 -6.53 -6.34 6.45
N VAL A 28 -7.86 -6.44 6.39
CA VAL A 28 -8.60 -7.71 6.32
C VAL A 28 -9.74 -7.64 5.29
N VAL A 29 -10.20 -8.79 4.81
CA VAL A 29 -11.46 -8.93 4.09
C VAL A 29 -12.51 -9.48 5.05
N GLU A 30 -13.39 -8.62 5.55
CA GLU A 30 -14.34 -8.98 6.59
C GLU A 30 -15.74 -8.36 6.40
N ARG A 31 -16.69 -8.78 7.22
CA ARG A 31 -18.07 -8.29 7.13
C ARG A 31 -18.20 -6.88 7.71
N HIS A 32 -18.44 -5.90 6.84
CA HIS A 32 -18.83 -4.54 7.23
C HIS A 32 -20.36 -4.29 7.13
N GLY A 33 -21.15 -5.18 7.75
CA GLY A 33 -22.62 -5.10 7.73
C GLY A 33 -23.25 -5.37 6.35
N HIS A 34 -24.44 -4.83 6.10
CA HIS A 34 -25.20 -5.06 4.85
C HIS A 34 -25.00 -3.99 3.77
N HIS A 35 -24.30 -2.90 4.08
CA HIS A 35 -24.27 -1.69 3.27
C HIS A 35 -22.85 -1.32 2.77
N MET A 36 -21.81 -2.02 3.23
CA MET A 36 -20.43 -1.79 2.80
C MET A 36 -19.81 -3.04 2.20
N ALA A 37 -18.77 -2.84 1.40
CA ALA A 37 -18.01 -3.91 0.80
C ALA A 37 -17.13 -4.62 1.83
N LEU A 38 -16.80 -5.90 1.59
CA LEU A 38 -15.97 -6.68 2.50
C LEU A 38 -14.50 -6.21 2.57
N GLY A 39 -14.04 -5.50 1.55
CA GLY A 39 -12.67 -5.00 1.47
C GLY A 39 -12.51 -3.55 1.95
N THR A 40 -13.41 -3.05 2.79
CA THR A 40 -13.41 -1.64 3.24
C THR A 40 -12.07 -1.26 3.84
N ASP A 41 -11.52 -2.09 4.71
CA ASP A 41 -10.22 -1.84 5.35
C ASP A 41 -9.06 -1.73 4.33
N MET A 42 -9.04 -2.62 3.33
CA MET A 42 -8.05 -2.57 2.26
C MET A 42 -8.18 -1.27 1.44
N TYR A 43 -9.41 -0.86 1.10
CA TYR A 43 -9.63 0.35 0.31
C TYR A 43 -9.20 1.62 1.05
N GLU A 44 -9.57 1.73 2.33
CA GLU A 44 -9.17 2.86 3.16
C GLU A 44 -7.66 2.90 3.38
N GLY A 45 -7.07 1.76 3.72
CA GLY A 45 -5.62 1.60 3.90
C GLY A 45 -4.85 2.01 2.65
N ARG A 46 -5.21 1.45 1.48
CA ARG A 46 -4.59 1.82 0.21
C ARG A 46 -4.75 3.30 -0.09
N GLY A 47 -5.96 3.85 0.06
CA GLY A 47 -6.23 5.25 -0.21
C GLY A 47 -5.41 6.20 0.66
N ILE A 48 -5.15 5.85 1.92
CA ILE A 48 -4.26 6.62 2.81
C ILE A 48 -2.81 6.55 2.31
N LEU A 49 -2.32 5.35 1.99
CA LEU A 49 -0.96 5.17 1.50
C LEU A 49 -0.69 5.93 0.20
N GLU A 50 -1.63 5.91 -0.74
CA GLU A 50 -1.53 6.66 -2.00
C GLU A 50 -1.47 8.17 -1.76
N ARG A 51 -2.25 8.69 -0.80
CA ARG A 51 -2.21 10.12 -0.40
C ARG A 51 -0.88 10.51 0.26
N VAL A 52 -0.25 9.60 1.00
CA VAL A 52 1.10 9.82 1.56
C VAL A 52 2.14 9.79 0.45
N ALA A 53 2.08 8.80 -0.44
CA ALA A 53 3.01 8.68 -1.58
C ALA A 53 2.92 9.83 -2.59
N ALA A 54 1.81 10.57 -2.60
CA ALA A 54 1.67 11.80 -3.38
C ALA A 54 2.44 13.00 -2.77
N GLN A 55 2.84 12.92 -1.49
CA GLN A 55 3.51 14.00 -0.76
C GLN A 55 4.96 13.64 -0.43
N GLU A 56 5.22 12.38 -0.07
CA GLU A 56 6.52 11.89 0.39
C GLU A 56 7.02 10.74 -0.50
N LYS A 57 8.34 10.65 -0.68
CA LYS A 57 8.95 9.54 -1.41
C LYS A 57 8.97 8.29 -0.54
N VAL A 58 8.02 7.40 -0.81
CA VAL A 58 7.89 6.12 -0.11
C VAL A 58 7.57 4.99 -1.08
N ILE A 59 8.04 3.79 -0.76
CA ILE A 59 7.59 2.56 -1.40
C ILE A 59 6.28 2.13 -0.74
N LEU A 60 5.30 1.73 -1.55
CA LEU A 60 4.07 1.12 -1.08
C LEU A 60 4.18 -0.39 -1.26
N PHE A 61 4.10 -1.13 -0.14
CA PHE A 61 4.00 -2.58 -0.16
C PHE A 61 2.66 -3.00 -0.80
N PRO A 62 2.59 -4.17 -1.47
CA PRO A 62 1.33 -4.66 -2.03
C PRO A 62 0.27 -4.83 -0.94
N ASP A 63 -1.02 -4.79 -1.31
CA ASP A 63 -2.08 -4.90 -0.31
C ASP A 63 -1.96 -6.18 0.54
N TYR A 64 -1.92 -6.00 1.85
CA TYR A 64 -1.83 -7.11 2.80
C TYR A 64 -3.15 -7.27 3.55
N ILE A 65 -3.90 -8.31 3.17
CA ILE A 65 -5.28 -8.56 3.61
C ILE A 65 -5.43 -9.74 4.58
N PHE A 66 -4.33 -10.22 5.15
CA PHE A 66 -4.27 -11.45 5.95
C PHE A 66 -4.03 -11.21 7.44
N THR A 67 -4.63 -10.15 7.99
CA THR A 67 -4.68 -9.95 9.46
C THR A 67 -5.84 -10.66 10.12
#